data_AF-A0A846HBM1-F1
#
_entry.id   AF-A0A846HBM1-F1
#
_cell.length_a   1.000
_cell.length_b   1.000
_cell.length_c   1.000
_cell.angle_alpha   90.00
_cell.angle_beta   90.00
_cell.angle_gamma   90.00
#
_symmetry.space_group_name_H-M   'P 1'
#
loop_
_entity.id
_entity.type
_entity.pdbx_description
1 polymer ?
#
loop_
_entity_poly.entity_id
_entity_poly.type
_entity_poly.pdbx_seq_one_letter_code
_entity_poly.pdbx_strand_id
1 'polypeptide(L)'
;MMGIAKGQDPQAQNLLLNTPTSIAIVIPSICYVEALTTLEQKEKYNEDFLRRLDIQINEAEPDKTSEKSRLLRSLLNQSRVKFLDRINDIKERFDTAFNQLNKDKK
;
A
#
# COMPACT_ATOMS: atom_id res chain seq x y z
N MET A 1 8.00 5.98 -8.99
CA MET A 1 7.00 6.30 -7.93
C MET A 1 6.48 5.04 -7.23
N MET A 2 5.85 4.09 -7.94
CA MET A 2 5.32 2.88 -7.28
C MET A 2 6.37 1.98 -6.61
N GLY A 3 7.60 1.94 -7.12
CA GLY A 3 8.71 1.25 -6.45
C GLY A 3 9.01 1.84 -5.06
N ILE A 4 9.02 3.17 -4.94
CA ILE A 4 9.16 3.90 -3.67
C ILE A 4 7.94 3.62 -2.77
N ALA A 5 6.73 3.78 -3.29
CA ALA A 5 5.48 3.58 -2.51
C ALA A 5 5.38 2.17 -1.92
N LYS A 6 5.88 1.15 -2.64
CA LYS A 6 5.91 -0.24 -2.17
C LYS A 6 7.10 -0.58 -1.27
N GLY A 7 8.04 0.35 -1.05
CA GLY A 7 9.31 0.07 -0.38
C GLY A 7 10.23 -0.89 -1.16
N GLN A 8 10.05 -1.01 -2.47
CA GLN A 8 10.87 -1.86 -3.34
C GLN A 8 12.15 -1.16 -3.80
N ASP A 9 12.21 0.17 -3.68
CA ASP A 9 13.34 0.97 -4.12
C ASP A 9 13.75 1.99 -3.04
N PRO A 10 14.48 1.53 -2.00
CA PRO A 10 14.91 2.41 -0.91
C PRO A 10 15.96 3.42 -1.36
N GLN A 11 16.72 3.14 -2.43
CA GLN A 11 17.72 4.06 -2.97
C GLN A 11 17.04 5.25 -3.64
N ALA A 12 16.03 5.00 -4.48
CA ALA A 12 15.24 6.07 -5.08
C ALA A 12 14.45 6.88 -4.04
N GLN A 13 13.94 6.22 -2.99
CA GLN A 13 13.30 6.92 -1.87
C GLN A 13 14.28 7.86 -1.17
N ASN A 14 15.48 7.37 -0.85
CA ASN A 14 16.50 8.18 -0.21
C ASN A 14 16.92 9.37 -1.07
N LEU A 15 17.12 9.16 -2.39
CA LEU A 15 17.45 10.23 -3.33
C LEU A 15 16.35 11.29 -3.39
N LEU A 16 15.09 10.88 -3.40
CA LEU A 16 13.95 11.80 -3.45
C LEU A 16 13.78 12.60 -2.16
N LEU A 17 14.06 12.01 -1.00
CA LEU A 17 13.97 12.70 0.29
C LEU A 17 15.18 13.59 0.59
N ASN A 18 16.34 13.25 0.02
CA ASN A 18 17.61 13.92 0.26
C ASN A 18 18.24 14.41 -1.05
N THR A 19 17.44 15.03 -1.92
CA THR A 19 17.91 15.50 -3.22
C THR A 19 18.97 16.60 -3.03
N PRO A 20 20.21 16.42 -3.53
CA PRO A 20 21.22 17.47 -3.48
C PRO A 20 20.75 18.71 -4.23
N THR A 21 21.05 19.90 -3.71
CA THR A 21 20.65 21.18 -4.33
C THR A 21 21.22 21.39 -5.74
N SER A 22 22.25 20.62 -6.12
CA SER A 22 22.85 20.62 -7.45
C SER A 22 22.14 19.73 -8.47
N ILE A 23 21.11 18.98 -8.07
CA ILE A 23 20.41 18.00 -8.91
C ILE A 23 18.92 18.32 -8.91
N ALA A 24 18.31 18.33 -10.09
CA ALA A 24 16.86 18.38 -10.25
C ALA A 24 16.34 16.99 -10.68
N ILE A 25 15.36 16.46 -9.95
CA ILE A 25 14.70 15.21 -10.31
C ILE A 25 13.54 15.53 -11.26
N VAL A 26 13.63 15.04 -12.49
CA VAL A 26 12.56 15.22 -13.49
C VAL A 26 11.89 13.88 -13.74
N ILE A 27 10.56 13.84 -13.60
CA ILE A 27 9.75 12.67 -13.95
C ILE A 27 8.86 13.01 -15.15
N PRO A 28 8.89 12.20 -16.23
CA PRO A 28 7.97 12.34 -17.35
C PRO A 28 6.51 12.27 -16.92
N SER A 29 5.63 13.07 -17.54
CA SER A 29 4.19 13.10 -17.23
C SER A 29 3.54 11.72 -17.33
N ILE A 30 3.95 10.89 -18.30
CA ILE A 30 3.46 9.53 -18.48
C ILE A 30 3.69 8.65 -17.24
N CYS A 31 4.81 8.82 -16.54
CA CYS A 31 5.12 8.04 -15.34
C CYS A 31 4.19 8.36 -14.16
N TYR A 32 3.61 9.57 -14.12
CA TYR A 32 2.56 9.90 -13.14
C TYR A 32 1.27 9.15 -13.45
N VAL A 33 0.86 9.14 -14.72
CA VAL A 33 -0.34 8.42 -15.18
C VAL A 33 -0.21 6.92 -14.92
N GLU A 34 0.94 6.33 -15.24
CA GLU A 34 1.23 4.92 -14.97
C GLU A 34 1.16 4.60 -13.48
N ALA A 35 1.74 5.47 -12.64
CA ALA A 35 1.76 5.27 -11.19
C ALA A 35 0.36 5.35 -10.58
N LEU A 36 -0.45 6.33 -10.99
CA LEU A 36 -1.84 6.49 -10.56
C LEU A 36 -2.70 5.31 -11.01
N THR A 37 -2.63 4.93 -12.28
CA THR A 37 -3.38 3.76 -12.81
C THR A 37 -3.00 2.49 -12.05
N THR A 38 -1.71 2.32 -11.72
CA THR A 38 -1.21 1.19 -10.93
C THR A 38 -1.65 1.22 -9.46
N LEU A 39 -1.94 2.40 -8.91
CA LEU A 39 -2.49 2.56 -7.57
C LEU A 39 -3.98 2.19 -7.58
N GLU A 40 -4.76 2.75 -8.50
CA GLU A 40 -6.19 2.46 -8.68
C GLU A 40 -6.45 0.96 -8.91
N GLN A 41 -5.65 0.31 -9.76
CA GLN A 41 -5.78 -1.13 -10.01
C GLN A 41 -5.51 -1.95 -8.73
N LYS A 42 -4.62 -1.47 -7.85
CA LYS A 42 -4.39 -2.12 -6.56
C LYS A 42 -5.48 -1.87 -5.56
N GLU A 43 -6.08 -0.69 -5.54
CA GLU A 43 -7.23 -0.41 -4.67
C GLU A 43 -8.36 -1.41 -4.95
N LYS A 44 -8.68 -1.65 -6.23
CA LYS A 44 -9.64 -2.69 -6.63
C LYS A 44 -9.24 -4.09 -6.14
N TYR A 45 -7.97 -4.45 -6.26
CA TYR A 45 -7.48 -5.73 -5.74
C TYR A 45 -7.57 -5.83 -4.21
N ASN A 46 -7.24 -4.74 -3.51
CA ASN A 46 -7.27 -4.67 -2.05
C ASN A 46 -8.70 -4.82 -1.52
N GLU A 47 -9.68 -4.16 -2.16
CA GLU A 47 -11.10 -4.30 -1.83
C GLU A 47 -11.58 -5.74 -2.03
N ASP A 48 -11.24 -6.36 -3.15
CA ASP A 48 -11.60 -7.74 -3.44
C ASP A 48 -10.97 -8.73 -2.45
N PHE A 49 -9.71 -8.50 -2.06
CA PHE A 49 -9.03 -9.28 -1.02
C PHE A 49 -9.71 -9.12 0.36
N LEU A 50 -9.99 -7.88 0.78
CA LEU A 50 -10.66 -7.61 2.06
C LEU A 50 -12.04 -8.25 2.11
N ARG A 51 -12.82 -8.16 1.02
CA ARG A 51 -14.10 -8.83 0.90
C ARG A 51 -13.99 -10.34 1.07
N ARG A 52 -13.03 -10.99 0.41
CA ARG A 52 -12.78 -12.43 0.57
C ARG A 52 -12.39 -12.78 2.00
N LEU A 53 -11.56 -11.95 2.63
CA LEU A 53 -11.12 -12.15 4.00
C LEU A 53 -12.28 -12.05 4.99
N ASP A 54 -13.17 -11.07 4.81
CA ASP A 54 -14.37 -10.89 5.64
C ASP A 54 -15.32 -12.10 5.51
N ILE A 55 -15.48 -12.67 4.31
CA ILE A 55 -16.23 -13.93 4.12
C ILE A 55 -15.64 -15.06 4.96
N GLN A 56 -14.31 -15.25 4.90
CA GLN A 56 -13.64 -16.31 5.65
C GLN A 56 -13.73 -16.11 7.18
N ILE A 57 -13.68 -14.86 7.65
CA ILE A 57 -13.89 -14.53 9.06
C ILE A 57 -15.30 -14.94 9.51
N ASN A 58 -16.31 -14.63 8.69
CA ASN A 58 -17.71 -14.96 8.98
C ASN A 58 -17.97 -16.47 8.95
N GLU A 59 -17.34 -17.21 8.04
CA GLU A 59 -17.45 -18.68 7.99
C GLU A 59 -16.81 -19.36 9.21
N ALA A 60 -15.79 -18.75 9.82
CA ALA A 60 -15.13 -19.26 11.03
C ALA A 60 -15.86 -18.91 12.34
N GLU A 61 -16.88 -18.05 12.32
CA GLU A 61 -17.58 -17.57 13.52
C GLU A 61 -18.59 -18.55 14.17
N PRO A 62 -19.37 -19.35 13.43
CA PRO A 62 -20.41 -20.20 14.00
C PRO A 62 -19.89 -21.30 14.94
N ASP A 63 -18.70 -21.85 14.66
CA ASP A 63 -18.11 -22.92 15.46
C ASP A 63 -17.36 -22.37 16.67
N LYS A 64 -18.13 -22.14 17.74
CA LYS A 64 -17.62 -21.62 19.03
C LYS A 64 -17.00 -22.70 19.91
N THR A 65 -17.13 -23.97 19.53
CA THR A 65 -16.70 -25.12 20.33
C THR A 65 -15.33 -25.66 19.91
N SER A 66 -14.91 -25.40 18.68
CA SER A 66 -13.60 -25.79 18.16
C SER A 66 -12.56 -24.73 18.43
N GLU A 67 -11.51 -25.12 19.17
CA GLU A 67 -10.34 -24.27 19.36
C GLU A 67 -9.67 -23.88 18.04
N LYS A 68 -9.71 -24.76 17.04
CA LYS A 68 -9.15 -24.50 15.71
C LYS A 68 -9.91 -23.38 15.01
N SER A 69 -11.24 -23.36 15.13
CA SER A 69 -12.10 -22.33 14.53
C SER A 69 -11.87 -20.97 15.19
N ARG A 70 -11.72 -20.95 16.54
CA ARG A 70 -11.33 -19.75 17.29
C ARG A 70 -9.97 -19.21 16.87
N LEU A 71 -8.97 -20.07 16.77
CA LEU A 71 -7.61 -19.69 16.34
C LEU A 71 -7.61 -19.17 14.90
N LEU A 72 -8.29 -19.86 13.98
CA LEU A 72 -8.41 -19.43 12.59
C LEU A 72 -9.03 -18.03 12.49
N ARG A 73 -10.15 -17.80 13.16
CA ARG A 73 -10.80 -16.48 13.22
C ARG A 73 -9.86 -15.40 13.75
N SER A 74 -9.10 -15.69 14.79
CA SER A 74 -8.12 -14.74 15.35
C SER A 74 -7.04 -14.38 14.31
N LEU A 75 -6.48 -15.37 13.63
CA LEU A 75 -5.45 -15.17 12.60
C LEU A 75 -5.98 -14.39 11.39
N LEU A 76 -7.20 -14.66 10.95
CA LEU A 76 -7.83 -13.93 9.85
C LEU A 76 -8.08 -12.46 10.23
N ASN A 77 -8.57 -12.19 11.45
CA ASN A 77 -8.72 -10.81 11.93
C ASN A 77 -7.39 -10.07 12.02
N GLN A 78 -6.35 -10.70 12.56
CA GLN A 78 -5.02 -10.10 12.59
C GLN A 78 -4.47 -9.82 11.19
N SER A 79 -4.71 -10.74 10.25
CA SER A 79 -4.31 -10.56 8.85
C SER A 79 -5.02 -9.37 8.22
N ARG A 80 -6.31 -9.17 8.54
CA ARG A 80 -7.10 -8.03 8.07
C ARG A 80 -6.51 -6.70 8.54
N VAL A 81 -6.21 -6.59 9.83
CA VAL A 81 -5.59 -5.38 10.41
C VAL A 81 -4.25 -5.09 9.75
N LYS A 82 -3.35 -6.08 9.70
CA LYS A 82 -2.04 -5.92 9.05
C LYS A 82 -2.13 -5.56 7.57
N PHE A 83 -3.14 -6.08 6.86
CA PHE A 83 -3.36 -5.77 5.47
C PHE A 83 -3.80 -4.31 5.28
N LEU A 84 -4.71 -3.81 6.13
CA LEU A 84 -5.12 -2.40 6.14
C LEU A 84 -3.94 -1.47 6.46
N ASP A 85 -3.13 -1.80 7.47
CA ASP A 85 -1.94 -1.02 7.82
C ASP A 85 -0.98 -0.93 6.63
N ARG A 86 -0.75 -2.05 5.93
CA ARG A 86 0.08 -2.09 4.73
C ARG A 86 -0.48 -1.23 3.59
N ILE A 87 -1.81 -1.21 3.39
CA ILE A 87 -2.43 -0.36 2.37
C ILE A 87 -2.18 1.11 2.69
N ASN A 88 -2.40 1.50 3.94
CA ASN A 88 -2.22 2.87 4.40
C ASN A 88 -0.76 3.31 4.25
N ASP A 89 0.20 2.48 4.67
CA ASP A 89 1.63 2.74 4.52
C ASP A 89 2.03 2.95 3.04
N ILE A 90 1.51 2.13 2.13
CA ILE A 90 1.77 2.30 0.68
C ILE A 90 1.20 3.63 0.18
N LYS A 91 0.00 4.01 0.62
CA LYS A 91 -0.66 5.25 0.21
C LYS A 91 0.09 6.49 0.72
N GLU A 92 0.47 6.49 2.00
CA GLU A 92 1.25 7.57 2.59
C GLU A 92 2.61 7.77 1.90
N ARG A 93 3.30 6.66 1.58
CA ARG A 93 4.57 6.72 0.83
C ARG A 93 4.37 7.21 -0.60
N PHE A 94 3.27 6.84 -1.25
CA PHE A 94 2.91 7.34 -2.57
C PHE A 94 2.69 8.86 -2.54
N ASP A 95 1.84 9.34 -1.63
CA ASP A 95 1.50 10.76 -1.49
C ASP A 95 2.74 11.59 -1.14
N THR A 96 3.59 11.06 -0.25
CA THR A 96 4.88 11.69 0.09
C THR A 96 5.76 11.82 -1.15
N ALA A 97 5.94 10.75 -1.92
CA ALA A 97 6.76 10.78 -3.12
C ALA A 97 6.20 11.73 -4.18
N PHE A 98 4.89 11.69 -4.41
CA PHE A 98 4.20 12.56 -5.35
C PHE A 98 4.35 14.04 -4.98
N ASN A 99 4.20 14.37 -3.70
CA ASN A 99 4.34 15.74 -3.21
C ASN A 99 5.78 16.24 -3.31
N GLN A 100 6.79 15.43 -2.99
CA GLN A 100 8.19 15.84 -3.14
C GLN A 100 8.53 16.17 -4.60
N LEU A 101 8.11 15.32 -5.53
CA LEU A 101 8.35 15.53 -6.96
C LEU A 101 7.64 16.77 -7.56
N ASN A 102 6.61 17.29 -6.87
CA ASN A 102 5.89 18.48 -7.29
C ASN A 102 6.30 19.75 -6.52
N LYS A 103 7.08 19.64 -5.43
CA LYS A 103 7.62 20.81 -4.70
C LYS A 103 8.68 21.55 -5.51
N ASP A 104 9.44 20.85 -6.34
CA ASP A 104 10.52 21.42 -7.17
C ASP A 104 10.02 22.24 -8.38
N LYS A 105 8.72 22.47 -8.50
CA LYS A 105 8.09 23.27 -9.57
C LYS A 105 7.80 24.73 -9.18
N LYS A 106 8.38 25.23 -8.09
CA LYS A 106 8.23 26.61 -7.62
C LYS A 106 9.49 27.43 -7.82
#